data_AF-A0A969F6S2-F1
#
_entry.id   AF-A0A969F6S2-F1
#
_cell.length_a   1.000
_cell.length_b   1.000
_cell.length_c   1.000
_cell.angle_alpha   90.00
_cell.angle_beta   90.00
_cell.angle_gamma   90.00
#
_symmetry.space_group_name_H-M   'P 1'
#
loop_
_entity.id
_entity.type
_entity.pdbx_description
1 polymer ?
#
loop_
_entity_poly.entity_id
_entity_poly.type
_entity_poly.pdbx_seq_one_letter_code
_entity_poly.pdbx_strand_id
1 'polypeptide(L)'
;MNDPGYRAVTFDEVAEAYAVAVRGLIDGGADLLIIETIFDTLNAKAAIFGIQSVFAEKGVELPIMISGTITDASGRTLSGQTMEAWYTSIRHANPLIVGMNCSFGPGTLRPYLTSIADLSDTYISLYPNAGLPDGFGGFAEGIEEMVPVLRELAEEGYLNIVGGCCGTTPAFIKAFAQAVAGIAPRKPQPRPHHCGSVGWSH
;
A
#
# COMPACT_ATOMS: atom_id res chain seq x y z
N MET A 1 -1.98 18.64 -26.68
CA MET A 1 -2.68 17.49 -26.06
C MET A 1 -1.81 16.25 -25.93
N ASN A 2 -0.64 16.15 -26.59
CA ASN A 2 0.31 15.04 -26.41
C ASN A 2 1.69 15.57 -26.02
N ASP A 3 1.83 16.05 -24.78
CA ASP A 3 3.15 16.15 -24.16
C ASP A 3 3.22 15.12 -23.03
N PRO A 4 3.85 13.95 -23.27
CA PRO A 4 3.98 12.90 -22.27
C PRO A 4 4.86 13.33 -21.07
N GLY A 5 5.57 14.46 -21.17
CA GLY A 5 6.34 15.08 -20.07
C GLY A 5 5.59 16.20 -19.35
N TYR A 6 4.42 16.65 -19.82
CA TYR A 6 3.69 17.73 -19.18
C TYR A 6 3.15 17.29 -17.82
N ARG A 7 3.54 18.03 -16.78
CA ARG A 7 3.01 17.89 -15.44
C ARG A 7 2.25 19.17 -15.10
N ALA A 8 0.98 19.03 -14.74
CA ALA A 8 0.13 20.17 -14.34
C ALA A 8 0.55 20.76 -12.98
N VAL A 9 1.30 19.99 -12.18
CA VAL A 9 1.81 20.35 -10.86
C VAL A 9 3.25 19.90 -10.72
N THR A 10 4.02 20.61 -9.90
CA THR A 10 5.41 20.30 -9.57
C THR A 10 5.50 19.38 -8.35
N PHE A 11 6.67 18.78 -8.14
CA PHE A 11 6.93 17.97 -6.95
C PHE A 11 6.73 18.78 -5.66
N ASP A 12 7.25 20.01 -5.62
CA ASP A 12 7.21 20.87 -4.43
C ASP A 12 5.77 21.29 -4.09
N GLU A 13 4.94 21.60 -5.10
CA GLU A 13 3.53 21.91 -4.90
C GLU A 13 2.76 20.72 -4.30
N VAL A 14 3.01 19.52 -4.80
CA VAL A 14 2.38 18.30 -4.27
C VAL A 14 2.89 18.00 -2.86
N ALA A 15 4.19 18.16 -2.61
CA ALA A 15 4.79 17.94 -1.31
C ALA A 15 4.24 18.91 -0.25
N GLU A 16 4.11 20.20 -0.58
CA GLU A 16 3.52 21.19 0.33
C GLU A 16 2.04 20.89 0.60
N ALA A 17 1.28 20.46 -0.42
CA ALA A 17 -0.11 20.07 -0.23
C ALA A 17 -0.24 18.90 0.78
N TYR A 18 0.64 17.90 0.69
CA TYR A 18 0.71 16.84 1.69
C TYR A 18 1.14 17.36 3.06
N ALA A 19 2.13 18.25 3.14
CA ALA A 19 2.61 18.83 4.40
C ALA A 19 1.48 19.56 5.15
N VAL A 20 0.63 20.32 4.45
CA VAL A 20 -0.56 20.97 5.05
C VAL A 20 -1.50 19.94 5.68
N ALA A 21 -1.83 18.86 4.96
CA ALA A 21 -2.69 17.80 5.49
C ALA A 21 -2.06 17.09 6.70
N VAL A 22 -0.76 16.80 6.63
CA VAL A 22 -0.01 16.12 7.70
C VAL A 22 0.04 16.96 8.97
N ARG A 23 0.25 18.29 8.88
CA ARG A 23 0.17 19.18 10.04
C ARG A 23 -1.19 19.06 10.72
N GLY A 24 -2.27 19.12 9.95
CA GLY A 24 -3.63 18.97 10.47
C GLY A 24 -3.89 17.62 11.12
N LEU A 25 -3.41 16.52 10.53
CA LEU A 25 -3.54 15.17 11.09
C LEU A 25 -2.78 15.01 12.41
N ILE A 26 -1.55 15.52 12.48
CA ILE A 26 -0.73 15.50 13.70
C ILE A 26 -1.38 16.36 14.79
N ASP A 27 -1.82 17.58 14.46
CA ASP A 27 -2.47 18.48 15.42
C ASP A 27 -3.82 17.94 15.89
N GLY A 28 -4.48 17.13 15.06
CA GLY A 28 -5.68 16.37 15.40
C GLY A 28 -5.44 15.12 16.26
N GLY A 29 -4.18 14.77 16.53
CA GLY A 29 -3.81 13.63 17.38
C GLY A 29 -3.83 12.28 16.68
N ALA A 30 -3.57 12.22 15.37
CA ALA A 30 -3.44 10.95 14.66
C ALA A 30 -2.29 10.09 15.23
N ASP A 31 -2.53 8.79 15.42
CA ASP A 31 -1.52 7.84 15.91
C ASP A 31 -0.61 7.30 14.80
N LEU A 32 -1.05 7.38 13.54
CA LEU A 32 -0.38 6.82 12.36
C LEU A 32 -0.83 7.59 11.11
N LEU A 33 0.07 7.74 10.13
CA LEU A 33 -0.23 8.34 8.83
C LEU A 33 -0.33 7.26 7.75
N ILE A 34 -1.39 7.31 6.94
CA ILE A 34 -1.59 6.39 5.80
C ILE A 34 -1.44 7.18 4.49
N ILE A 35 -0.50 6.75 3.65
CA ILE A 35 -0.41 7.17 2.25
C ILE A 35 -1.05 6.06 1.40
N GLU A 36 -2.34 6.20 1.08
CA GLU A 36 -3.09 5.15 0.40
C GLU A 36 -3.42 5.44 -1.07
N THR A 37 -3.81 4.39 -1.80
CA THR A 37 -4.23 4.46 -3.20
C THR A 37 -3.14 5.06 -4.09
N ILE A 38 -1.89 4.69 -3.81
CA ILE A 38 -0.74 5.17 -4.57
C ILE A 38 -0.64 4.40 -5.89
N PHE A 39 -1.04 5.05 -6.98
CA PHE A 39 -0.84 4.58 -8.35
C PHE A 39 0.35 5.27 -9.05
N ASP A 40 0.85 6.40 -8.52
CA ASP A 40 2.02 7.13 -9.05
C ASP A 40 3.11 7.28 -7.98
N THR A 41 4.30 6.81 -8.32
CA THR A 41 5.45 6.75 -7.40
C THR A 41 6.04 8.13 -7.09
N LEU A 42 5.93 9.09 -8.02
CA LEU A 42 6.43 10.45 -7.78
C LEU A 42 5.56 11.15 -6.74
N ASN A 43 4.23 10.97 -6.82
CA ASN A 43 3.30 11.44 -5.81
C ASN A 43 3.55 10.81 -4.44
N ALA A 44 3.86 9.50 -4.41
CA ALA A 44 4.25 8.82 -3.17
C ALA A 44 5.48 9.48 -2.52
N LYS A 45 6.51 9.78 -3.33
CA LYS A 45 7.73 10.42 -2.85
C LYS A 45 7.50 11.87 -2.40
N ALA A 46 6.63 12.60 -3.07
CA ALA A 46 6.22 13.94 -2.63
C ALA A 46 5.51 13.89 -1.27
N ALA A 47 4.61 12.91 -1.07
CA ALA A 47 3.96 12.69 0.21
C ALA A 47 4.96 12.33 1.32
N ILE A 48 5.88 11.39 1.06
CA ILE A 48 6.94 11.01 2.00
C ILE A 48 7.78 12.23 2.39
N PHE A 49 8.19 13.04 1.41
CA PHE A 49 8.98 14.25 1.67
C PHE A 49 8.20 15.27 2.51
N GLY A 50 6.93 15.49 2.20
CA GLY A 50 6.04 16.36 2.98
C GLY A 50 5.91 15.89 4.44
N ILE A 51 5.70 14.59 4.66
CA ILE A 51 5.62 13.99 5.99
C ILE A 51 6.93 14.20 6.77
N GLN A 52 8.07 13.84 6.16
CA GLN A 52 9.38 13.97 6.82
C GLN A 52 9.73 15.43 7.15
N SER A 53 9.33 16.37 6.30
CA SER A 53 9.52 17.79 6.53
C SER A 53 8.71 18.28 7.74
N VAL A 54 7.46 17.84 7.85
CA VAL A 54 6.60 18.19 9.02
C VAL A 54 7.08 17.50 10.30
N PHE A 55 7.58 16.26 10.20
CA PHE A 55 8.21 15.56 11.34
C PHE A 55 9.41 16.36 11.86
N ALA A 56 10.29 16.83 10.98
CA ALA A 56 11.42 17.68 11.35
C ALA A 56 10.97 19.04 11.91
N GLU A 57 9.96 19.67 11.31
CA GLU A 57 9.39 20.95 11.76
C GLU A 57 8.81 20.88 13.17
N LYS A 58 8.03 19.84 13.46
CA LYS A 58 7.31 19.67 14.74
C LYS A 58 8.10 18.88 15.79
N GLY A 59 9.22 18.26 15.42
CA GLY A 59 10.01 17.41 16.31
C GLY A 59 9.26 16.14 16.75
N VAL A 60 8.44 15.57 15.86
CA VAL A 60 7.64 14.37 16.11
C VAL A 60 7.92 13.32 15.04
N GLU A 61 7.66 12.06 15.35
CA GLU A 61 7.70 10.97 14.38
C GLU A 61 6.53 10.03 14.66
N LEU A 62 5.68 9.83 13.65
CA LEU A 62 4.57 8.88 13.69
C LEU A 62 4.87 7.70 12.76
N PRO A 63 4.39 6.49 13.06
CA PRO A 63 4.46 5.39 12.11
C PRO A 63 3.76 5.74 10.80
N ILE A 64 4.30 5.23 9.69
CA ILE A 64 3.75 5.44 8.35
C ILE A 64 3.30 4.09 7.79
N MET A 65 2.10 4.07 7.21
CA MET A 65 1.60 3.01 6.35
C MET A 65 1.55 3.49 4.91
N ILE A 66 2.04 2.68 3.97
CA ILE A 66 2.02 3.03 2.54
C ILE A 66 1.29 1.92 1.78
N SER A 67 0.19 2.26 1.13
CA SER A 67 -0.61 1.32 0.34
C SER A 67 -0.62 1.69 -1.14
N GLY A 68 -0.11 0.77 -1.95
CA GLY A 68 -0.06 0.90 -3.39
C GLY A 68 -1.29 0.33 -4.07
N THR A 69 -1.52 0.73 -5.32
CA THR A 69 -2.54 0.12 -6.16
C THR A 69 -2.03 -0.01 -7.60
N ILE A 70 -2.52 -1.03 -8.30
CA ILE A 70 -2.22 -1.30 -9.71
C ILE A 70 -3.37 -0.77 -10.58
N THR A 71 -3.05 -0.30 -11.78
CA THR A 71 -4.05 0.35 -12.65
C THR A 71 -4.75 -0.61 -13.60
N ASP A 72 -4.14 -1.77 -13.86
CA ASP A 72 -4.71 -2.80 -14.71
C ASP A 72 -4.18 -4.20 -14.33
N ALA A 73 -4.72 -5.24 -14.95
CA ALA A 73 -4.32 -6.64 -14.73
C ALA A 73 -2.91 -6.97 -15.25
N SER A 74 -2.17 -6.01 -15.84
CA SER A 74 -0.75 -6.20 -16.14
C SER A 74 0.11 -6.17 -14.86
N GLY A 75 -0.47 -5.73 -13.73
CA GLY A 75 0.22 -5.72 -12.45
C GLY A 75 1.15 -4.53 -12.25
N ARG A 76 0.97 -3.49 -13.06
CA ARG A 76 1.80 -2.29 -13.01
C ARG A 76 1.05 -1.13 -12.37
N THR A 77 1.82 -0.26 -11.71
CA THR A 77 1.35 1.06 -11.31
C THR A 77 1.07 1.93 -12.55
N LEU A 78 0.44 3.09 -12.40
CA LEU A 78 0.25 4.04 -13.52
C LEU A 78 1.59 4.47 -14.12
N SER A 79 2.63 4.53 -13.29
CA SER A 79 4.02 4.81 -13.71
C SER A 79 4.72 3.62 -14.39
N GLY A 80 4.02 2.50 -14.61
CA GLY A 80 4.53 1.32 -15.30
C GLY A 80 5.47 0.44 -14.45
N GLN A 81 5.56 0.67 -13.14
CA GLN A 81 6.45 -0.09 -12.27
C GLN A 81 5.83 -1.43 -11.86
N THR A 82 6.67 -2.45 -11.70
CA THR A 82 6.25 -3.65 -10.96
C THR A 82 6.14 -3.32 -9.47
N MET A 83 5.42 -4.14 -8.70
CA MET A 83 5.21 -3.86 -7.28
C MET A 83 6.48 -3.98 -6.44
N GLU A 84 7.44 -4.82 -6.85
CA GLU A 84 8.77 -4.91 -6.23
C GLU A 84 9.58 -3.63 -6.45
N ALA A 85 9.53 -3.09 -7.67
CA ALA A 85 10.18 -1.83 -8.02
C ALA A 85 9.53 -0.65 -7.28
N TRP A 86 8.20 -0.65 -7.19
CA TRP A 86 7.45 0.32 -6.39
C TRP A 86 7.87 0.27 -4.92
N TYR A 87 7.86 -0.91 -4.29
CA TYR A 87 8.27 -1.07 -2.89
C TYR A 87 9.71 -0.57 -2.68
N THR A 88 10.63 -1.01 -3.54
CA THR A 88 12.05 -0.58 -3.47
C THR A 88 12.18 0.94 -3.55
N SER A 89 11.33 1.61 -4.33
CA SER A 89 11.38 3.05 -4.50
C SER A 89 10.88 3.84 -3.29
N ILE A 90 10.01 3.27 -2.45
CA ILE A 90 9.40 3.91 -1.27
C ILE A 90 10.01 3.46 0.06
N ARG A 91 10.79 2.35 0.07
CA ARG A 91 11.34 1.76 1.30
C ARG A 91 12.17 2.72 2.17
N HIS A 92 12.74 3.76 1.57
CA HIS A 92 13.52 4.78 2.27
C HIS A 92 12.69 5.61 3.26
N ALA A 93 11.35 5.57 3.15
CA ALA A 93 10.44 6.16 4.11
C ALA A 93 10.37 5.40 5.45
N ASN A 94 11.02 4.22 5.56
CA ASN A 94 10.97 3.34 6.71
C ASN A 94 9.52 3.06 7.20
N PRO A 95 8.60 2.65 6.31
CA PRO A 95 7.21 2.44 6.68
C PRO A 95 7.07 1.28 7.68
N LEU A 96 6.16 1.44 8.65
CA LEU A 96 5.80 0.36 9.58
C LEU A 96 5.03 -0.74 8.84
N ILE A 97 4.11 -0.32 7.95
CA ILE A 97 3.22 -1.20 7.19
C ILE A 97 3.29 -0.84 5.71
N VAL A 98 3.38 -1.85 4.84
CA VAL A 98 3.17 -1.70 3.39
C VAL A 98 2.02 -2.59 2.95
N GLY A 99 1.30 -2.22 1.90
CA GLY A 99 0.23 -3.07 1.42
C GLY A 99 -0.33 -2.68 0.08
N MET A 100 -1.49 -3.26 -0.21
CA MET A 100 -2.26 -2.97 -1.40
C MET A 100 -3.72 -2.70 -1.07
N ASN A 101 -4.32 -1.81 -1.87
CA ASN A 101 -5.74 -1.50 -1.79
C ASN A 101 -6.35 -1.16 -3.15
N CYS A 102 -7.68 -1.15 -3.18
CA CYS A 102 -8.46 -0.74 -4.35
C CYS A 102 -8.19 -1.59 -5.61
N SER A 103 -8.66 -1.08 -6.75
CA SER A 103 -8.64 -1.63 -8.10
C SER A 103 -9.33 -2.98 -8.30
N PHE A 104 -8.98 -4.00 -7.53
CA PHE A 104 -9.42 -5.38 -7.73
C PHE A 104 -9.79 -6.08 -6.43
N GLY A 105 -10.41 -7.25 -6.57
CA GLY A 105 -10.63 -8.21 -5.49
C GLY A 105 -9.33 -8.88 -5.02
N PRO A 106 -9.35 -9.59 -3.87
CA PRO A 106 -8.16 -10.19 -3.27
C PRO A 106 -7.49 -11.23 -4.17
N GLY A 107 -8.27 -11.95 -4.98
CA GLY A 107 -7.73 -12.97 -5.90
C GLY A 107 -6.76 -12.37 -6.93
N THR A 108 -7.13 -11.24 -7.53
CA THR A 108 -6.27 -10.54 -8.49
C THR A 108 -5.09 -9.85 -7.83
N LEU A 109 -5.25 -9.32 -6.61
CA LEU A 109 -4.17 -8.64 -5.89
C LEU A 109 -3.13 -9.59 -5.30
N ARG A 110 -3.51 -10.85 -5.03
CA ARG A 110 -2.66 -11.87 -4.41
C ARG A 110 -1.23 -11.95 -4.95
N PRO A 111 -0.96 -12.19 -6.25
CA PRO A 111 0.42 -12.36 -6.74
C PRO A 111 1.30 -11.12 -6.53
N TYR A 112 0.70 -9.94 -6.54
CA TYR A 112 1.41 -8.67 -6.36
C TYR A 112 1.67 -8.37 -4.88
N LEU A 113 0.70 -8.70 -4.02
CA LEU A 113 0.87 -8.58 -2.58
C LEU A 113 1.96 -9.52 -2.08
N THR A 114 1.97 -10.78 -2.53
CA THR A 114 2.97 -11.76 -2.09
C THR A 114 4.36 -11.35 -2.51
N SER A 115 4.53 -10.76 -3.71
CA SER A 115 5.86 -10.30 -4.15
C SER A 115 6.39 -9.10 -3.34
N ILE A 116 5.52 -8.20 -2.89
CA ILE A 116 5.89 -7.16 -1.92
C ILE A 116 6.22 -7.80 -0.56
N ALA A 117 5.39 -8.72 -0.09
CA ALA A 117 5.54 -9.35 1.22
C ALA A 117 6.87 -10.11 1.35
N ASP A 118 7.29 -10.80 0.29
CA ASP A 118 8.56 -11.55 0.23
C ASP A 118 9.79 -10.63 0.26
N LEU A 119 9.69 -9.43 -0.29
CA LEU A 119 10.77 -8.44 -0.31
C LEU A 119 10.80 -7.53 0.94
N SER A 120 9.68 -7.45 1.65
CA SER A 120 9.47 -6.48 2.74
C SER A 120 9.98 -6.94 4.11
N ASP A 121 10.61 -6.02 4.83
CA ASP A 121 10.94 -6.13 6.25
C ASP A 121 9.86 -5.49 7.16
N THR A 122 8.70 -5.17 6.60
CA THR A 122 7.61 -4.42 7.23
C THR A 122 6.39 -5.32 7.48
N TYR A 123 5.37 -4.81 8.18
CA TYR A 123 4.08 -5.48 8.26
C TYR A 123 3.30 -5.32 6.95
N ILE A 124 2.44 -6.29 6.63
CA ILE A 124 1.68 -6.32 5.37
C ILE A 124 0.19 -6.11 5.58
N SER A 125 -0.39 -5.23 4.77
CA SER A 125 -1.83 -4.96 4.75
C SER A 125 -2.46 -5.26 3.39
N LEU A 126 -3.71 -5.72 3.40
CA LEU A 126 -4.52 -5.85 2.19
C LEU A 126 -5.96 -5.40 2.48
N TYR A 127 -6.46 -4.46 1.70
CA TYR A 127 -7.85 -4.00 1.79
C TYR A 127 -8.42 -3.81 0.38
N PRO A 128 -8.90 -4.90 -0.25
CA PRO A 128 -9.28 -4.94 -1.66
C PRO A 128 -10.66 -4.32 -1.90
N ASN A 129 -10.99 -4.08 -3.17
CA ASN A 129 -12.38 -3.80 -3.57
C ASN A 129 -13.22 -5.08 -3.51
N ALA A 130 -14.55 -4.93 -3.50
CA ALA A 130 -15.49 -6.01 -3.74
C ALA A 130 -15.50 -6.47 -5.22
N GLY A 131 -14.32 -6.75 -5.78
CA GLY A 131 -14.09 -7.02 -7.20
C GLY A 131 -13.88 -5.77 -8.05
N LEU A 132 -13.87 -5.96 -9.37
CA LEU A 132 -13.78 -4.88 -10.35
C LEU A 132 -15.07 -4.05 -10.35
N PRO A 133 -14.98 -2.71 -10.40
CA PRO A 133 -16.17 -1.87 -10.58
C PRO A 133 -16.81 -2.13 -11.94
N ASP A 134 -18.13 -2.29 -11.97
CA ASP A 134 -18.90 -2.64 -13.17
C ASP A 134 -19.16 -1.48 -14.15
N GLY A 135 -18.62 -0.29 -13.86
CA GLY A 135 -18.83 0.94 -14.63
C GLY A 135 -20.17 1.66 -14.33
N PHE A 136 -21.06 1.04 -13.57
CA PHE A 136 -22.33 1.61 -13.10
C PHE A 136 -22.32 1.91 -11.59
N GLY A 137 -21.16 1.77 -10.94
CA GLY A 137 -20.96 2.00 -9.50
C GLY A 137 -21.22 0.76 -8.64
N GLY A 138 -21.48 -0.39 -9.27
CA GLY A 138 -21.60 -1.68 -8.62
C GLY A 138 -20.28 -2.46 -8.59
N PHE A 139 -20.28 -3.52 -7.79
CA PHE A 139 -19.14 -4.36 -7.47
C PHE A 139 -19.57 -5.83 -7.55
N ALA A 140 -18.75 -6.68 -8.16
CA ALA A 140 -19.15 -8.02 -8.58
C ALA A 140 -18.87 -9.14 -7.57
N GLU A 141 -17.92 -8.95 -6.64
CA GLU A 141 -17.54 -9.97 -5.67
C GLU A 141 -18.26 -9.76 -4.33
N GLY A 142 -18.84 -10.81 -3.77
CA GLY A 142 -19.46 -10.84 -2.46
C GLY A 142 -18.49 -11.33 -1.36
N ILE A 143 -19.07 -11.54 -0.18
CA ILE A 143 -18.32 -12.03 0.98
C ILE A 143 -17.84 -13.46 0.73
N GLU A 144 -18.70 -14.27 0.12
CA GLU A 144 -18.51 -15.69 -0.16
C GLU A 144 -17.32 -15.93 -1.09
N GLU A 145 -17.05 -15.02 -2.02
CA GLU A 145 -15.91 -15.09 -2.94
C GLU A 145 -14.62 -14.54 -2.30
N MET A 146 -14.70 -13.44 -1.55
CA MET A 146 -13.51 -12.75 -1.03
C MET A 146 -12.91 -13.43 0.21
N VAL A 147 -13.76 -13.94 1.12
CA VAL A 147 -13.34 -14.51 2.40
C VAL A 147 -12.36 -15.69 2.24
N PRO A 148 -12.60 -16.68 1.36
CA PRO A 148 -11.67 -17.79 1.17
C PRO A 148 -10.25 -17.31 0.82
N VAL A 149 -10.13 -16.37 -0.11
CA VAL A 149 -8.82 -15.85 -0.57
C VAL A 149 -8.09 -15.11 0.56
N LEU A 150 -8.80 -14.26 1.30
CA LEU A 150 -8.22 -13.52 2.42
C LEU A 150 -7.77 -14.45 3.55
N ARG A 151 -8.55 -15.50 3.82
CA ARG A 151 -8.20 -16.52 4.79
C ARG A 151 -6.96 -17.30 4.38
N GLU A 152 -6.89 -17.77 3.13
CA GLU A 152 -5.72 -18.48 2.61
C GLU A 152 -4.45 -17.63 2.72
N LEU A 153 -4.51 -16.36 2.30
CA LEU A 153 -3.38 -15.43 2.45
C LEU A 153 -2.94 -15.24 3.91
N ALA A 154 -3.88 -15.22 4.85
CA ALA A 154 -3.57 -15.15 6.27
C ALA A 154 -2.94 -16.46 6.78
N GLU A 155 -3.49 -17.62 6.42
CA GLU A 155 -2.97 -18.95 6.81
C GLU A 155 -1.56 -19.20 6.27
N GLU A 156 -1.26 -18.69 5.07
CA GLU A 156 0.07 -18.69 4.46
C GLU A 156 1.05 -17.69 5.10
N GLY A 157 0.58 -16.85 6.01
CA GLY A 157 1.41 -15.92 6.76
C GLY A 157 1.80 -14.68 5.98
N TYR A 158 0.99 -14.23 5.01
CA TYR A 158 1.25 -13.00 4.26
C TYR A 158 0.65 -11.74 4.87
N LEU A 159 -0.32 -11.86 5.79
CA LEU A 159 -1.12 -10.72 6.24
C LEU A 159 -0.87 -10.36 7.71
N ASN A 160 -0.89 -9.05 7.98
CA ASN A 160 -0.97 -8.46 9.33
C ASN A 160 -2.27 -7.66 9.53
N ILE A 161 -2.73 -6.97 8.48
CA ILE A 161 -3.95 -6.17 8.50
C ILE A 161 -4.82 -6.54 7.31
N VAL A 162 -6.12 -6.74 7.57
CA VAL A 162 -7.13 -6.97 6.54
C VAL A 162 -8.23 -5.93 6.68
N GLY A 163 -8.63 -5.33 5.56
CA GLY A 163 -9.73 -4.37 5.51
C GLY A 163 -10.52 -4.50 4.22
N GLY A 164 -11.23 -3.43 3.86
CA GLY A 164 -11.95 -3.32 2.60
C GLY A 164 -11.86 -1.91 2.03
N CYS A 165 -11.93 -1.80 0.71
CA CYS A 165 -11.97 -0.54 -0.03
C CYS A 165 -13.35 -0.38 -0.69
N CYS A 166 -13.41 0.07 -1.95
CA CYS A 166 -14.66 0.34 -2.63
C CYS A 166 -15.53 -0.93 -2.78
N GLY A 167 -16.84 -0.77 -2.57
CA GLY A 167 -17.82 -1.86 -2.63
C GLY A 167 -17.93 -2.72 -1.38
N THR A 168 -16.99 -2.60 -0.43
CA THR A 168 -17.08 -3.31 0.85
C THR A 168 -17.99 -2.57 1.83
N THR A 169 -18.61 -3.32 2.75
CA THR A 169 -19.51 -2.78 3.78
C THR A 169 -19.13 -3.31 5.16
N PRO A 170 -19.71 -2.81 6.27
CA PRO A 170 -19.46 -3.38 7.59
C PRO A 170 -19.72 -4.90 7.69
N ALA A 171 -20.61 -5.45 6.87
CA ALA A 171 -20.82 -6.90 6.79
C ALA A 171 -19.59 -7.64 6.27
N PHE A 172 -18.91 -7.09 5.24
CA PHE A 172 -17.64 -7.62 4.74
C PHE A 172 -16.57 -7.56 5.82
N ILE A 173 -16.40 -6.41 6.48
CA ILE A 173 -15.39 -6.24 7.53
C ILE A 173 -15.61 -7.24 8.67
N LYS A 174 -16.86 -7.47 9.09
CA LYS A 174 -17.20 -8.49 10.09
C LYS A 174 -16.82 -9.90 9.62
N ALA A 175 -17.14 -10.25 8.37
CA ALA A 175 -16.81 -11.55 7.83
C ALA A 175 -15.29 -11.75 7.69
N PHE A 176 -14.55 -10.74 7.23
CA PHE A 176 -13.08 -10.79 7.14
C PHE A 176 -12.46 -10.97 8.52
N ALA A 177 -12.89 -10.20 9.52
CA ALA A 177 -12.40 -10.32 10.89
C ALA A 177 -12.66 -11.72 11.48
N GLN A 178 -13.83 -12.30 11.23
CA GLN A 178 -14.16 -13.66 11.65
C GLN A 178 -13.31 -14.71 10.92
N ALA A 179 -13.08 -14.53 9.62
CA ALA A 179 -12.33 -15.47 8.80
C ALA A 179 -10.87 -15.59 9.21
N VAL A 180 -10.25 -14.48 9.64
CA VAL A 180 -8.83 -14.44 10.04
C VAL A 180 -8.63 -14.56 11.56
N ALA A 181 -9.70 -14.65 12.33
CA ALA A 181 -9.62 -14.78 13.78
C ALA A 181 -8.83 -16.04 14.19
N GLY A 182 -7.86 -15.87 15.10
CA GLY A 182 -7.03 -16.97 15.61
C GLY A 182 -5.87 -17.38 14.70
N ILE A 183 -5.73 -16.78 13.51
CA ILE A 183 -4.58 -17.00 12.63
C ILE A 183 -3.41 -16.13 13.10
N ALA A 184 -2.21 -16.71 13.18
CA ALA A 184 -1.02 -15.98 13.58
C ALA A 184 -0.65 -14.94 12.49
N PRO A 185 -0.45 -13.66 12.84
CA PRO A 185 -0.02 -12.65 11.87
C PRO A 185 1.36 -12.96 11.29
N ARG A 186 1.61 -12.46 10.07
CA ARG A 186 2.95 -12.47 9.45
C ARG A 186 4.00 -11.91 10.42
N LYS A 187 5.17 -12.55 10.48
CA LYS A 187 6.33 -12.01 11.19
C LYS A 187 7.28 -11.38 10.18
N PRO A 188 7.48 -10.05 10.19
CA PRO A 188 8.46 -9.41 9.32
C PRO A 188 9.83 -10.03 9.53
N GLN A 189 10.47 -10.39 8.41
CA GLN A 189 11.83 -10.90 8.45
C GLN A 189 12.79 -9.71 8.47
N PRO A 190 13.84 -9.73 9.31
CA PRO A 190 14.84 -8.68 9.34
C PRO A 190 15.48 -8.52 7.96
N ARG A 191 15.82 -7.28 7.59
CA ARG A 191 16.54 -7.00 6.35
C ARG A 191 17.77 -7.89 6.24
N PRO A 192 17.91 -8.70 5.18
CA PRO A 192 19.21 -9.23 4.88
C PRO A 192 20.13 -8.04 4.59
N HIS A 193 21.27 -7.97 5.29
CA HIS A 193 22.32 -7.00 5.05
C HIS A 193 22.98 -7.30 3.70
N HIS A 194 22.32 -7.00 2.59
CA HIS A 194 22.94 -7.06 1.28
C HIS A 194 23.80 -5.80 1.09
N CYS A 195 24.99 -5.80 1.71
CA CYS A 195 26.13 -5.13 1.09
C CYS A 195 26.51 -6.00 -0.10
N GLY A 196 26.05 -5.64 -1.30
CA GLY A 196 26.39 -6.36 -2.51
C GLY A 196 27.89 -6.24 -2.80
N SER A 197 28.70 -7.16 -2.26
CA SER A 197 29.95 -7.54 -2.91
C SER A 197 29.55 -8.31 -4.17
N VAL A 198 29.31 -7.57 -5.25
CA VAL A 198 29.27 -8.16 -6.59
C VAL A 198 30.70 -8.63 -6.85
N GLY A 199 30.96 -9.91 -6.56
CA GLY A 199 32.21 -10.55 -6.92
C GLY A 199 32.29 -10.62 -8.44
N TRP A 200 33.06 -9.71 -9.04
CA TRP A 200 33.48 -9.82 -10.43
C TRP A 200 34.53 -10.94 -10.51
N SER A 201 34.10 -12.17 -10.74
CA SER A 201 34.99 -13.22 -11.21
C SER A 201 35.32 -12.93 -12.68
N HIS A 202 36.59 -12.59 -12.90
CA HIS A 202 37.24 -12.51 -14.21
C HIS A 202 37.32 -13.90 -14.85
#